data_AF-G9PME3-F1
#
_entry.id   AF-G9PME3-F1
#
_cell.length_a   1.000
_cell.length_b   1.000
_cell.length_c   1.000
_cell.angle_alpha   90.00
_cell.angle_beta   90.00
_cell.angle_gamma   90.00
#
_symmetry.space_group_name_H-M   'P 1'
#
loop_
_entity.id
_entity.type
_entity.pdbx_description
1 polymer ?
#
loop_
_entity_poly.entity_id
_entity_poly.type
_entity_poly.pdbx_seq_one_letter_code
_entity_poly.pdbx_strand_id
1 'polypeptide(L)'
;MASLLNRILSLLGRAASDAVSDALAQKPSTSPDPSGSTPAGSADPGKPTAPVRARSPKLSPTSSSPRGVGVYDVVALGLPAFSYSPDPDGDADPGEVVWAWVPFEEDPAQGKDRPVLILARHETCLVAAQMTSKDHDRDAAQEARWGRFWHDVGTGDWDRQGRPSEVRLDRLLLVEPASVRREGATMSRQVFDGVVAALRRHHHS
;
A
#
# COMPACT_ATOMS: atom_id res chain seq x y z
N MET A 1 -3.47 40.57 35.70
CA MET A 1 -4.83 39.99 35.75
C MET A 1 -5.66 40.61 34.64
N ALA A 2 -6.00 39.85 33.60
CA ALA A 2 -7.15 40.10 32.74
C ALA A 2 -7.48 38.77 32.07
N SER A 3 -8.59 38.18 32.50
CA SER A 3 -9.22 37.01 31.89
C SER A 3 -10.51 37.48 31.21
N LEU A 4 -10.97 36.64 30.28
CA LEU A 4 -12.28 36.60 29.65
C LEU A 4 -12.51 37.60 28.51
N LEU A 5 -12.67 37.04 27.31
CA LEU A 5 -14.00 36.98 26.71
C LEU A 5 -14.09 35.83 25.68
N ASN A 6 -15.05 34.94 25.97
CA ASN A 6 -15.55 33.87 25.12
C ASN A 6 -15.98 34.38 23.73
N ARG A 7 -15.76 33.56 22.70
CA ARG A 7 -16.72 33.44 21.60
C ARG A 7 -16.98 31.97 21.24
N ILE A 8 -18.19 31.57 21.60
CA ILE A 8 -18.96 30.43 21.13
C ILE A 8 -19.26 30.66 19.64
N LEU A 9 -19.05 29.64 18.80
CA LEU A 9 -19.93 29.41 17.65
C LEU A 9 -19.99 27.91 17.35
N SER A 10 -21.07 27.29 17.82
CA SER A 10 -21.56 25.98 17.44
C SER A 10 -22.23 26.07 16.07
N LEU A 11 -21.81 25.26 15.10
CA LEU A 11 -22.63 24.96 13.93
C LEU A 11 -22.77 23.44 13.77
N LEU A 12 -24.00 23.03 14.07
CA LEU A 12 -24.59 21.71 13.94
C LEU A 12 -24.99 21.52 12.48
N GLY A 13 -24.45 20.50 11.81
CA GLY A 13 -24.87 20.10 10.47
C GLY A 13 -25.32 18.64 10.48
N ARG A 14 -26.62 18.41 10.71
CA ARG A 14 -27.29 17.14 10.41
C ARG A 14 -27.54 17.09 8.91
N ALA A 15 -27.16 16.00 8.25
CA ALA A 15 -27.72 15.65 6.94
C ALA A 15 -28.28 14.23 7.05
N ALA A 16 -29.60 14.15 6.93
CA ALA A 16 -30.39 12.93 6.83
C ALA A 16 -30.26 12.33 5.43
N SER A 17 -30.48 11.02 5.30
CA SER A 17 -30.93 10.42 4.04
C SER A 17 -31.80 9.22 4.39
N ASP A 18 -33.08 9.34 4.06
CA ASP A 18 -34.09 8.27 4.05
C ASP A 18 -34.59 8.06 2.62
N ALA A 19 -35.15 6.86 2.40
CA ALA A 19 -35.86 6.30 1.24
C ALA A 19 -34.95 5.55 0.21
N VAL A 20 -35.02 4.22 -0.02
CA VAL A 20 -36.15 3.26 -0.22
C VAL A 20 -36.97 3.68 -1.45
N SER A 21 -37.18 2.94 -2.54
CA SER A 21 -37.22 1.49 -2.83
C SER A 21 -37.30 1.21 -4.35
N ASP A 22 -37.16 -0.08 -4.68
CA ASP A 22 -37.83 -0.85 -5.75
C ASP A 22 -37.33 -0.80 -7.21
N ALA A 23 -36.94 -1.96 -7.74
CA ALA A 23 -37.72 -2.69 -8.75
C ALA A 23 -36.98 -3.94 -9.27
N LEU A 24 -37.64 -5.07 -8.97
CA LEU A 24 -37.60 -6.42 -9.54
C LEU A 24 -37.24 -6.55 -11.04
N ALA A 25 -36.45 -7.58 -11.40
CA ALA A 25 -36.77 -8.52 -12.50
C ALA A 25 -35.81 -9.74 -12.59
N GLN A 26 -36.41 -10.93 -12.51
CA GLN A 26 -36.09 -12.25 -13.08
C GLN A 26 -34.66 -12.88 -13.06
N LYS A 27 -34.56 -14.02 -12.34
CA LYS A 27 -33.88 -15.29 -12.74
C LYS A 27 -34.76 -16.05 -13.77
N PRO A 28 -34.42 -17.21 -14.38
CA PRO A 28 -33.21 -18.08 -14.33
C PRO A 28 -32.70 -18.52 -15.74
N SER A 29 -31.59 -19.28 -15.89
CA SER A 29 -31.57 -20.73 -16.25
C SER A 29 -30.15 -21.05 -16.80
N THR A 30 -29.38 -21.99 -16.24
CA THR A 30 -29.24 -23.42 -16.65
C THR A 30 -28.04 -23.68 -17.59
N SER A 31 -27.01 -24.33 -17.04
CA SER A 31 -26.00 -25.11 -17.76
C SER A 31 -26.62 -26.39 -18.34
N PRO A 32 -26.04 -26.99 -19.40
CA PRO A 32 -25.22 -28.18 -19.13
C PRO A 32 -24.02 -28.38 -20.08
N ASP A 33 -22.91 -28.85 -19.50
CA ASP A 33 -21.91 -29.75 -20.11
C ASP A 33 -22.53 -31.17 -20.26
N PRO A 34 -22.04 -32.13 -21.09
CA PRO A 34 -20.64 -32.62 -21.00
C PRO A 34 -20.03 -33.34 -22.23
N SER A 35 -18.78 -33.81 -22.02
CA SER A 35 -18.12 -35.01 -22.58
C SER A 35 -17.09 -34.82 -23.69
N GLY A 36 -15.88 -35.30 -23.41
CA GLY A 36 -14.82 -35.52 -24.40
C GLY A 36 -13.53 -36.03 -23.76
N SER A 37 -13.40 -37.35 -23.69
CA SER A 37 -12.44 -38.16 -22.94
C SER A 37 -10.95 -38.09 -23.35
N THR A 38 -10.10 -38.51 -22.39
CA THR A 38 -8.67 -38.89 -22.41
C THR A 38 -8.38 -40.08 -23.37
N PRO A 39 -7.11 -40.39 -23.74
CA PRO A 39 -6.19 -41.17 -22.87
C PRO A 39 -4.70 -40.76 -22.95
N ALA A 40 -3.97 -40.77 -21.83
CA ALA A 40 -3.00 -41.80 -21.38
C ALA A 40 -1.65 -41.84 -22.15
N GLY A 41 -0.57 -41.58 -21.41
CA GLY A 41 0.82 -41.79 -21.83
C GLY A 41 1.74 -41.85 -20.61
N SER A 42 1.98 -43.07 -20.13
CA SER A 42 2.94 -43.43 -19.07
C SER A 42 4.38 -43.37 -19.59
N ALA A 43 5.32 -42.85 -18.78
CA ALA A 43 6.64 -43.47 -18.51
C ALA A 43 7.54 -42.55 -17.65
N ASP A 44 7.89 -43.04 -16.47
CA ASP A 44 9.11 -42.77 -15.69
C ASP A 44 9.97 -44.07 -15.83
N PRO A 45 11.34 -44.08 -15.86
CA PRO A 45 12.20 -43.63 -14.77
C PRO A 45 13.54 -42.96 -15.16
N GLY A 46 14.05 -42.05 -14.33
CA GLY A 46 15.42 -41.55 -14.51
C GLY A 46 15.95 -40.64 -13.41
N LYS A 47 16.35 -41.21 -12.27
CA LYS A 47 17.08 -40.51 -11.19
C LYS A 47 18.57 -40.39 -11.54
N PRO A 48 19.17 -39.20 -11.41
CA PRO A 48 20.44 -39.13 -10.68
C PRO A 48 20.47 -38.06 -9.59
N THR A 49 21.22 -38.41 -8.56
CA THR A 49 21.66 -37.68 -7.36
C THR A 49 22.06 -36.22 -7.57
N ALA A 50 21.46 -35.32 -6.78
CA ALA A 50 21.93 -33.94 -6.58
C ALA A 50 22.84 -33.86 -5.33
N PRO A 51 23.91 -33.03 -5.36
CA PRO A 51 24.81 -32.86 -4.22
C PRO A 51 24.18 -31.98 -3.14
N VAL A 52 24.53 -32.29 -1.88
CA VAL A 52 24.19 -31.51 -0.68
C VAL A 52 24.84 -30.13 -0.79
N ARG A 53 24.07 -29.12 -1.20
CA ARG A 53 24.47 -27.72 -1.09
C ARG A 53 23.96 -27.16 0.23
N ALA A 54 24.89 -26.58 0.99
CA ALA A 54 24.70 -26.00 2.30
C ALA A 54 23.44 -25.12 2.37
N ARG A 55 22.64 -25.36 3.42
CA ARG A 55 21.47 -24.54 3.76
C ARG A 55 21.96 -23.19 4.28
N SER A 56 21.95 -22.18 3.42
CA SER A 56 21.81 -20.80 3.88
C SER A 56 20.45 -20.67 4.56
N PRO A 57 20.32 -19.95 5.69
CA PRO A 57 19.02 -19.78 6.34
C PRO A 57 18.14 -18.93 5.42
N LYS A 58 17.17 -19.57 4.75
CA LYS A 58 16.03 -18.87 4.18
C LYS A 58 15.23 -18.37 5.38
N LEU A 59 15.28 -17.07 5.64
CA LEU A 59 14.27 -16.40 6.45
C LEU A 59 12.96 -16.56 5.68
N SER A 60 12.17 -17.57 6.06
CA SER A 60 10.79 -17.69 5.62
C SER A 60 10.07 -16.42 6.07
N PRO A 61 9.32 -15.72 5.20
CA PRO A 61 8.44 -14.66 5.65
C PRO A 61 7.37 -15.32 6.53
N THR A 62 7.58 -15.25 7.84
CA THR A 62 6.55 -15.59 8.81
C THR A 62 5.41 -14.59 8.62
N SER A 63 4.21 -15.14 8.37
CA SER A 63 2.96 -14.49 7.98
C SER A 63 2.80 -14.22 6.47
N SER A 64 2.04 -15.10 5.81
CA SER A 64 1.36 -14.77 4.56
C SER A 64 0.49 -13.55 4.82
N SER A 65 0.96 -12.37 4.40
CA SER A 65 0.25 -11.14 4.67
C SER A 65 -1.10 -11.17 3.97
N PRO A 66 -2.21 -10.84 4.67
CA PRO A 66 -3.52 -10.80 4.04
C PRO A 66 -3.46 -9.89 2.82
N ARG A 67 -3.83 -10.44 1.65
CA ARG A 67 -3.87 -9.76 0.35
C ARG A 67 -2.52 -9.35 -0.25
N GLY A 68 -1.40 -9.95 0.16
CA GLY A 68 -0.09 -9.70 -0.45
C GLY A 68 0.54 -8.37 -0.06
N VAL A 69 0.07 -7.73 1.02
CA VAL A 69 0.64 -6.49 1.56
C VAL A 69 0.99 -6.65 3.04
N GLY A 70 2.28 -6.63 3.35
CA GLY A 70 2.84 -6.71 4.69
C GLY A 70 3.56 -5.42 5.12
N VAL A 71 4.15 -5.44 6.31
CA VAL A 71 5.04 -4.37 6.79
C VAL A 71 6.48 -4.72 6.42
N TYR A 72 7.21 -3.76 5.86
CA TYR A 72 8.64 -3.91 5.59
C TYR A 72 9.42 -3.66 6.89
N ASP A 73 10.19 -4.66 7.33
CA ASP A 73 10.93 -4.62 8.60
C ASP A 73 12.23 -3.82 8.44
N VAL A 74 12.13 -2.49 8.60
CA VAL A 74 13.28 -1.58 8.53
C VAL A 74 14.30 -1.87 9.64
N VAL A 75 13.88 -2.39 10.80
CA VAL A 75 14.79 -2.67 11.92
C VAL A 75 15.68 -3.87 11.60
N ALA A 76 15.10 -4.93 11.02
CA ALA A 76 15.85 -6.12 10.65
C ALA A 76 16.62 -5.99 9.33
N LEU A 77 16.06 -5.28 8.33
CA LEU A 77 16.59 -5.23 6.97
C LEU A 77 17.31 -3.92 6.63
N GLY A 78 17.15 -2.88 7.46
CA GLY A 78 17.56 -1.52 7.13
C GLY A 78 16.65 -0.86 6.09
N LEU A 79 16.95 0.40 5.76
CA LEU A 79 16.25 1.12 4.68
C LEU A 79 16.45 0.41 3.33
N PRO A 80 15.42 0.38 2.46
CA PRO A 80 15.55 -0.25 1.15
C PRO A 80 16.54 0.52 0.27
N ALA A 81 17.05 -0.16 -0.77
CA ALA A 81 17.85 0.47 -1.81
C ALA A 81 16.96 1.35 -2.70
N PHE A 82 16.72 2.60 -2.29
CA PHE A 82 15.90 3.55 -3.02
C PHE A 82 16.36 3.72 -4.47
N SER A 83 15.40 3.72 -5.39
CA SER A 83 15.63 3.95 -6.82
C SER A 83 14.51 4.79 -7.41
N TYR A 84 14.81 5.54 -8.47
CA TYR A 84 13.79 6.26 -9.23
C TYR A 84 13.93 5.87 -10.70
N SER A 85 12.94 5.12 -11.18
CA SER A 85 12.86 4.56 -12.52
C SER A 85 11.40 4.33 -12.91
N PRO A 86 10.53 5.36 -12.84
CA PRO A 86 9.13 5.20 -13.20
C PRO A 86 9.01 4.85 -14.69
N ASP A 87 8.17 3.88 -15.00
CA ASP A 87 7.84 3.46 -16.35
C ASP A 87 6.36 3.07 -16.37
N PRO A 88 5.46 3.94 -16.89
CA PRO A 88 4.02 3.73 -16.81
C PRO A 88 3.54 2.69 -17.85
N ASP A 89 4.10 1.48 -17.79
CA ASP A 89 3.80 0.35 -18.67
C ASP A 89 2.66 -0.54 -18.15
N GLY A 90 2.24 -0.30 -16.90
CA GLY A 90 1.17 -1.01 -16.21
C GLY A 90 1.64 -1.88 -15.05
N ASP A 91 2.95 -2.13 -14.96
CA ASP A 91 3.61 -2.61 -13.74
C ASP A 91 3.99 -1.42 -12.85
N ALA A 92 4.12 -1.66 -11.54
CA ALA A 92 4.40 -0.60 -10.60
C ALA A 92 5.91 -0.44 -10.40
N ASP A 93 6.41 0.77 -10.63
CA ASP A 93 7.84 1.07 -10.59
C ASP A 93 8.25 2.12 -9.55
N PRO A 94 9.50 2.06 -9.06
CA PRO A 94 10.01 3.06 -8.12
C PRO A 94 9.91 4.49 -8.67
N GLY A 95 9.23 5.35 -7.92
CA GLY A 95 8.86 6.71 -8.36
C GLY A 95 7.40 6.85 -8.77
N GLU A 96 6.63 5.77 -8.82
CA GLU A 96 5.20 5.80 -9.11
C GLU A 96 4.34 5.75 -7.84
N VAL A 97 3.20 6.42 -7.90
CA VAL A 97 2.13 6.34 -6.92
C VAL A 97 1.06 5.42 -7.47
N VAL A 98 0.81 4.30 -6.80
CA VAL A 98 -0.16 3.28 -7.21
C VAL A 98 -1.18 3.02 -6.10
N TRP A 99 -2.30 2.38 -6.42
CA TRP A 99 -3.28 1.99 -5.41
C TRP A 99 -3.01 0.59 -4.88
N ALA A 100 -3.01 0.44 -3.57
CA ALA A 100 -2.88 -0.86 -2.92
C ALA A 100 -3.84 -0.96 -1.73
N TRP A 101 -4.17 -2.20 -1.34
CA TRP A 101 -4.88 -2.44 -0.09
C TRP A 101 -3.89 -2.27 1.07
N VAL A 102 -4.14 -1.29 1.94
CA VAL A 102 -3.26 -1.01 3.09
C VAL A 102 -3.93 -1.49 4.38
N PRO A 103 -3.34 -2.47 5.10
CA PRO A 103 -3.87 -2.93 6.37
C PRO A 103 -3.86 -1.84 7.44
N PHE A 104 -4.89 -1.83 8.29
CA PHE A 104 -4.92 -1.02 9.50
C PHE A 104 -3.86 -1.50 10.50
N GLU A 105 -3.45 -0.63 11.42
CA GLU A 105 -2.40 -0.95 12.39
C GLU A 105 -2.94 -1.74 13.57
N GLU A 106 -4.17 -1.43 13.96
CA GLU A 106 -4.87 -2.02 15.10
C GLU A 106 -5.37 -3.44 14.78
N ASP A 107 -5.74 -3.67 13.52
CA ASP A 107 -6.20 -4.96 13.03
C ASP A 107 -5.75 -5.17 11.57
N PRO A 108 -4.66 -5.93 11.34
CA PRO A 108 -4.15 -6.24 10.00
C PRO A 108 -5.09 -7.11 9.14
N ALA A 109 -6.16 -7.68 9.70
CA ALA A 109 -7.19 -8.34 8.90
C ALA A 109 -8.13 -7.33 8.21
N GLN A 110 -8.15 -6.09 8.71
CA GLN A 110 -8.87 -4.97 8.14
C GLN A 110 -7.92 -4.01 7.42
N GLY A 111 -8.47 -3.24 6.49
CA GLY A 111 -7.70 -2.31 5.68
C GLY A 111 -8.56 -1.65 4.64
N LYS A 112 -7.96 -0.73 3.89
CA LYS A 112 -8.64 -0.01 2.82
C LYS A 112 -7.68 0.32 1.70
N ASP A 113 -8.24 0.58 0.52
CA ASP A 113 -7.43 1.01 -0.62
C ASP A 113 -6.93 2.43 -0.41
N ARG A 114 -5.64 2.62 -0.68
CA ARG A 114 -4.95 3.90 -0.55
C ARG A 114 -3.90 4.05 -1.64
N PRO A 115 -3.58 5.30 -2.03
CA PRO A 115 -2.36 5.56 -2.77
C PRO A 115 -1.14 5.17 -1.92
N VAL A 116 -0.14 4.60 -2.57
CA VAL A 116 1.17 4.28 -2.01
C VAL A 116 2.25 4.70 -3.01
N LEU A 117 3.34 5.29 -2.53
CA LEU A 117 4.51 5.61 -3.34
C LEU A 117 5.45 4.41 -3.35
N ILE A 118 5.79 3.88 -4.52
CA ILE A 118 6.80 2.84 -4.67
C ILE A 118 8.19 3.46 -4.55
N LEU A 119 8.98 2.94 -3.61
CA LEU A 119 10.29 3.47 -3.21
C LEU A 119 11.45 2.66 -3.78
N ALA A 120 11.27 1.35 -3.89
CA ALA A 120 12.30 0.40 -4.29
C ALA A 120 11.69 -0.95 -4.67
N ARG A 121 12.48 -1.76 -5.37
CA ARG A 121 12.26 -3.21 -5.50
C ARG A 121 13.07 -3.91 -4.41
N HIS A 122 12.49 -4.92 -3.77
CA HIS A 122 13.14 -5.77 -2.78
C HIS A 122 12.80 -7.23 -3.05
N GLU A 123 13.77 -7.99 -3.53
CA GLU A 123 13.57 -9.34 -4.06
C GLU A 123 12.47 -9.33 -5.14
N THR A 124 11.40 -10.13 -4.95
CA THR A 124 10.24 -10.19 -5.85
C THR A 124 9.11 -9.22 -5.47
N CYS A 125 9.34 -8.38 -4.46
CA CYS A 125 8.35 -7.46 -3.90
C CYS A 125 8.73 -6.00 -4.13
N LEU A 126 7.77 -5.11 -3.86
CA LEU A 126 7.93 -3.67 -3.88
C LEU A 126 7.96 -3.15 -2.44
N VAL A 127 8.81 -2.17 -2.16
CA VAL A 127 8.75 -1.42 -0.90
C VAL A 127 8.04 -0.11 -1.16
N ALA A 128 7.01 0.19 -0.37
CA ALA A 128 6.14 1.33 -0.60
C ALA A 128 5.87 2.15 0.67
N ALA A 129 5.66 3.45 0.51
CA ALA A 129 5.18 4.35 1.58
C ALA A 129 3.69 4.63 1.41
N GLN A 130 2.94 4.54 2.50
CA GLN A 130 1.52 4.90 2.54
C GLN A 130 1.32 6.40 2.28
N MET A 131 0.31 6.76 1.48
CA MET A 131 -0.06 8.16 1.25
C MET A 131 -1.45 8.51 1.79
N THR A 132 -1.66 9.81 2.02
CA THR A 132 -2.96 10.38 2.43
C THR A 132 -3.07 11.83 1.99
N SER A 133 -4.26 12.28 1.59
CA SER A 133 -4.57 13.71 1.38
C SER A 133 -5.19 14.36 2.62
N LYS A 134 -5.04 13.73 3.79
CA LYS A 134 -5.41 14.31 5.07
C LYS A 134 -4.23 15.18 5.53
N ASP A 135 -4.49 16.45 5.76
CA ASP A 135 -3.53 17.39 6.35
C ASP A 135 -3.26 16.98 7.82
N HIS A 136 -2.01 16.64 8.12
CA HIS A 136 -1.53 16.31 9.45
C HIS A 136 -0.64 17.41 10.05
N ASP A 137 -0.45 18.57 9.42
CA ASP A 137 0.39 19.65 9.95
C ASP A 137 -0.11 20.15 11.31
N ARG A 138 -1.43 20.36 11.41
CA ARG A 138 -2.07 20.86 12.64
C ARG A 138 -2.04 19.86 13.78
N ASP A 139 -1.93 18.58 13.45
CA ASP A 139 -1.96 17.48 14.40
C ASP A 139 -0.59 16.78 14.51
N ALA A 140 0.48 17.31 13.90
CA ALA A 140 1.77 16.63 13.77
C ALA A 140 2.35 16.19 15.13
N ALA A 141 2.26 17.05 16.14
CA ALA A 141 2.70 16.72 17.50
C ALA A 141 1.81 15.64 18.15
N GLN A 142 0.54 15.56 17.79
CA GLN A 142 -0.35 14.50 18.24
C GLN A 142 -0.04 13.19 17.51
N GLU A 143 0.13 13.21 16.19
CA GLU A 143 0.54 12.07 15.37
C GLU A 143 1.86 11.46 15.85
N ALA A 144 2.87 12.29 16.13
CA ALA A 144 4.17 11.84 16.63
C ALA A 144 4.09 11.14 18.00
N ARG A 145 3.12 11.49 18.87
CA ARG A 145 2.88 10.77 20.13
C ARG A 145 2.39 9.33 19.91
N TRP A 146 1.81 9.07 18.75
CA TRP A 146 1.41 7.73 18.29
C TRP A 146 2.46 7.09 17.39
N GLY A 147 3.67 7.67 17.29
CA GLY A 147 4.75 7.16 16.46
C GLY A 147 4.54 7.38 14.96
N ARG A 148 3.59 8.22 14.55
CA ARG A 148 3.28 8.46 13.13
C ARG A 148 3.94 9.74 12.65
N PHE A 149 4.67 9.63 11.55
CA PHE A 149 5.43 10.73 10.95
C PHE A 149 5.08 10.85 9.47
N TRP A 150 4.73 12.06 9.07
CA TRP A 150 4.27 12.35 7.72
C TRP A 150 5.20 13.38 7.05
N HIS A 151 5.29 13.33 5.73
CA HIS A 151 6.05 14.28 4.92
C HIS A 151 5.23 14.75 3.73
N ASP A 152 5.17 16.06 3.54
CA ASP A 152 4.48 16.67 2.41
C ASP A 152 5.09 16.25 1.07
N VAL A 153 4.21 15.89 0.14
CA VAL A 153 4.56 15.65 -1.27
C VAL A 153 3.81 16.58 -2.22
N GLY A 154 2.98 17.48 -1.69
CA GLY A 154 2.21 18.43 -2.49
C GLY A 154 1.10 17.76 -3.29
N THR A 155 0.77 18.33 -4.46
CA THR A 155 -0.30 17.86 -5.33
C THR A 155 0.25 17.02 -6.49
N GLY A 156 -0.59 16.17 -7.08
CA GLY A 156 -0.24 15.44 -8.29
C GLY A 156 -1.38 14.57 -8.81
N ASP A 157 -1.15 13.94 -9.96
CA ASP A 157 -2.18 13.21 -10.72
C ASP A 157 -2.73 11.96 -10.00
N TRP A 158 -2.09 11.54 -8.91
CA TRP A 158 -2.57 10.47 -8.03
C TRP A 158 -3.84 10.83 -7.24
N ASP A 159 -4.14 12.13 -7.08
CA ASP A 159 -5.40 12.60 -6.51
C ASP A 159 -6.18 13.36 -7.59
N ARG A 160 -7.32 12.80 -8.03
CA ARG A 160 -8.21 13.42 -9.02
C ARG A 160 -8.73 14.80 -8.60
N GLN A 161 -8.76 15.10 -7.30
CA GLN A 161 -9.15 16.41 -6.78
C GLN A 161 -7.97 17.38 -6.68
N GLY A 162 -6.74 16.93 -6.99
CA GLY A 162 -5.52 17.73 -6.93
C GLY A 162 -5.19 18.22 -5.53
N ARG A 163 -5.57 17.47 -4.48
CA ARG A 163 -5.35 17.89 -3.10
C ARG A 163 -3.90 17.66 -2.68
N PRO A 164 -3.34 18.53 -1.82
CA PRO A 164 -2.07 18.26 -1.16
C PRO A 164 -2.11 16.90 -0.46
N SER A 165 -1.02 16.15 -0.61
CA SER A 165 -0.86 14.81 -0.08
C SER A 165 0.43 14.71 0.73
N GLU A 166 0.45 13.72 1.61
CA GLU A 166 1.57 13.39 2.47
C GLU A 166 1.93 11.90 2.34
N VAL A 167 3.20 11.57 2.55
CA VAL A 167 3.70 10.19 2.67
C VAL A 167 4.05 9.87 4.12
N ARG A 168 3.79 8.64 4.55
CA ARG A 168 4.16 8.14 5.88
C ARG A 168 5.61 7.67 5.92
N LEU A 169 6.34 8.06 6.97
CA LEU A 169 7.78 7.80 7.12
C LEU A 169 8.11 6.63 8.06
N ASP A 170 7.30 6.42 9.09
CA ASP A 170 7.55 5.43 10.16
C ASP A 170 7.19 4.00 9.78
N ARG A 171 6.30 3.84 8.78
CA ARG A 171 5.75 2.54 8.38
C ARG A 171 5.88 2.34 6.87
N LEU A 172 6.86 1.54 6.47
CA LEU A 172 7.00 1.05 5.10
C LEU A 172 6.25 -0.26 4.91
N LEU A 173 5.71 -0.45 3.72
CA LEU A 173 4.97 -1.64 3.32
C LEU A 173 5.81 -2.50 2.37
N LEU A 174 5.66 -3.81 2.50
CA LEU A 174 6.15 -4.78 1.52
C LEU A 174 4.94 -5.26 0.70
N VAL A 175 4.95 -5.00 -0.60
CA VAL A 175 3.80 -5.19 -1.50
C VAL A 175 4.18 -6.20 -2.58
N GLU A 176 3.40 -7.26 -2.71
CA GLU A 176 3.50 -8.17 -3.86
C GLU A 176 3.04 -7.44 -5.12
N PRO A 177 3.78 -7.48 -6.25
CA PRO A 177 3.39 -6.77 -7.46
C PRO A 177 1.97 -7.12 -7.94
N ALA A 178 1.56 -8.38 -7.78
CA ALA A 178 0.21 -8.84 -8.13
C ALA A 178 -0.92 -8.27 -7.24
N SER A 179 -0.58 -7.68 -6.09
CA SER A 179 -1.53 -7.03 -5.18
C SER A 179 -1.74 -5.54 -5.51
N VAL A 180 -0.91 -4.96 -6.38
CA VAL A 180 -1.08 -3.59 -6.86
C VAL A 180 -2.36 -3.52 -7.68
N ARG A 181 -3.16 -2.50 -7.39
CA ARG A 181 -4.39 -2.20 -8.13
C ARG A 181 -4.10 -1.14 -9.17
N ARG A 182 -4.73 -1.31 -10.33
CA ARG A 182 -4.46 -0.51 -11.52
C ARG A 182 -5.06 0.89 -11.36
N GLU A 183 -4.16 1.85 -11.17
CA GLU A 183 -4.23 3.28 -11.45
C GLU A 183 -2.93 3.86 -10.85
N GLY A 184 -2.04 4.36 -11.71
CA GLY A 184 -0.72 4.84 -11.32
C GLY A 184 -0.50 6.28 -11.79
N ALA A 185 0.29 7.05 -11.05
CA ALA A 185 0.80 8.35 -11.47
C ALA A 185 2.28 8.47 -11.16
N THR A 186 3.06 9.10 -12.03
CA THR A 186 4.48 9.32 -11.78
C THR A 186 4.69 10.50 -10.85
N MET A 187 5.37 10.27 -9.72
CA MET A 187 5.85 11.36 -8.86
C MET A 187 7.07 12.01 -9.50
N SER A 188 7.18 13.34 -9.42
CA SER A 188 8.38 14.02 -9.91
C SER A 188 9.64 13.57 -9.13
N ARG A 189 10.78 13.47 -9.82
CA ARG A 189 12.05 13.10 -9.19
C ARG A 189 12.40 13.98 -7.99
N GLN A 190 12.16 15.29 -8.08
CA GLN A 190 12.45 16.23 -7.00
C GLN A 190 11.67 15.90 -5.72
N VAL A 191 10.37 15.62 -5.84
CA VAL A 191 9.54 15.27 -4.69
C VAL A 191 9.95 13.90 -4.13
N PHE A 192 10.20 12.93 -5.00
CA PHE A 192 10.70 11.62 -4.60
C PHE A 192 12.00 11.69 -3.79
N ASP A 193 12.99 12.47 -4.26
CA ASP A 193 14.26 12.66 -3.57
C ASP A 193 14.06 13.32 -2.18
N GLY A 194 13.06 14.21 -2.06
CA GLY A 194 12.62 14.79 -0.79
C GLY A 194 12.10 13.74 0.19
N VAL A 195 11.26 12.83 -0.29
CA VAL A 195 10.76 11.68 0.50
C VAL A 195 11.92 10.79 0.97
N VAL A 196 12.84 10.44 0.06
CA VAL A 196 14.02 9.62 0.40
C VAL A 196 14.87 10.29 1.48
N ALA A 197 15.08 11.61 1.38
CA ALA A 197 15.80 12.35 2.39
C ALA A 197 15.07 12.37 3.73
N ALA A 198 13.73 12.50 3.73
CA ALA A 198 12.91 12.46 4.95
C ALA A 198 12.96 11.08 5.63
N LEU A 199 12.83 9.99 4.86
CA LEU A 199 12.97 8.62 5.36
C LEU A 199 14.35 8.38 5.99
N ARG A 200 15.41 8.81 5.30
CA ARG A 200 16.79 8.69 5.82
C ARG A 200 17.00 9.44 7.13
N ARG A 201 16.40 10.63 7.28
CA ARG A 201 16.49 11.40 8.54
C ARG A 201 15.72 10.71 9.66
N HIS A 202 14.51 10.24 9.37
CA HIS A 202 13.66 9.59 10.36
C HIS A 202 14.29 8.31 10.93
N HIS A 203 14.91 7.47 10.08
CA HIS A 203 15.48 6.17 10.48
C HIS A 203 16.97 6.18 10.84
N HIS A 204 17.66 7.34 10.82
CA HIS A 204 19.05 7.47 11.28
C HIS A 204 19.19 7.93 12.74
N SER A 205 18.07 8.07 13.47
CA SER A 205 18.06 8.61 14.85
C SER A 205 18.10 7.51 15.91
#